data_AF-A0A951CXP6-F1
#
_entry.id   AF-A0A951CXP6-F1
#
_cell.length_a   1.000
_cell.length_b   1.000
_cell.length_c   1.000
_cell.angle_alpha   90.00
_cell.angle_beta   90.00
_cell.angle_gamma   90.00
#
_symmetry.space_group_name_H-M   'P 1'
#
loop_
_entity.id
_entity.type
_entity.pdbx_description
1 polymer ?
#
loop_
_entity_poly.entity_id
_entity_poly.type
_entity_poly.pdbx_seq_one_letter_code
_entity_poly.pdbx_strand_id
1 'polypeptide(L)'
;MLSAQVNAPKVGFVRYADATVHAVFGLHNDYVVSPQTLGSADAVSFSDSGGMIASKDRIQLFGSDSKVVAEYDSGEIAPLLNIDGDLATAIAWLPSQQALLHWNGAAFVLTPFRGVPLSNVSSVRLTAANTARLLLVESGGAVCAATVSLETGDLLSLNLLGGVAGPAVEQHSFLLFHDQHGLEIQAANGSMQTLPVKAADLRFERMSSDWLHVSSASAGRDWALHFNGTKVEFSELPGAPSVLEAGK
;
A
#
# COMPACT_ATOMS: atom_id res chain seq x y z
N MET A 1 5.98 25.81 35.02
CA MET A 1 4.82 25.28 34.28
C MET A 1 5.28 23.99 33.62
N LEU A 2 4.72 22.84 34.00
CA LEU A 2 4.94 21.58 33.26
C LEU A 2 3.94 21.58 32.09
N SER A 3 4.42 21.85 30.88
CA SER A 3 3.64 21.53 29.68
C SER A 3 3.75 20.03 29.48
N ALA A 4 2.68 19.29 29.77
CA ALA A 4 2.56 17.90 29.33
C ALA A 4 2.52 17.91 27.80
N GLN A 5 3.62 17.54 27.16
CA GLN A 5 3.68 17.36 25.72
C GLN A 5 2.93 16.06 25.40
N VAL A 6 1.65 16.18 25.05
CA VAL A 6 0.87 15.07 24.52
C VAL A 6 1.39 14.83 23.11
N ASN A 7 2.23 13.81 22.93
CA ASN A 7 2.61 13.37 21.60
C ASN A 7 1.37 12.80 20.92
N ALA A 8 0.94 13.42 19.82
CA ALA A 8 -0.12 12.85 19.00
C ALA A 8 0.29 11.44 18.55
N PRO A 9 -0.63 10.47 18.54
CA PRO A 9 -0.30 9.13 18.09
C PRO A 9 0.11 9.16 16.62
N LYS A 10 1.16 8.40 16.29
CA LYS A 10 1.61 8.23 14.92
C LYS A 10 0.59 7.35 14.19
N VAL A 11 0.04 7.87 13.09
CA VAL A 11 -0.88 7.14 12.22
C VAL A 11 -0.08 6.26 11.26
N GLY A 12 0.98 6.82 10.66
CA GLY A 12 1.78 6.11 9.66
C GLY A 12 2.63 7.04 8.81
N PHE A 13 2.90 6.62 7.59
CA PHE A 13 3.54 7.45 6.56
C PHE A 13 2.73 7.42 5.27
N VAL A 14 2.81 8.49 4.50
CA VAL A 14 2.12 8.64 3.21
C VAL A 14 3.08 9.16 2.16
N ARG A 15 2.84 8.81 0.91
CA ARG A 15 3.57 9.35 -0.24
C ARG A 15 2.62 10.25 -1.04
N TYR A 16 2.90 11.54 -1.09
CA TYR A 16 2.06 12.49 -1.81
C TYR A 16 2.32 12.48 -3.33
N ALA A 17 1.49 13.22 -4.07
CA ALA A 17 1.59 13.33 -5.53
C ALA A 17 2.93 13.91 -6.04
N ASP A 18 3.67 14.67 -5.22
CA ASP A 18 5.02 15.15 -5.51
C ASP A 18 6.13 14.12 -5.19
N ALA A 19 5.72 12.86 -4.95
CA ALA A 19 6.55 11.73 -4.55
C ALA A 19 7.19 11.84 -3.16
N THR A 20 6.96 12.92 -2.41
CA THR A 20 7.53 13.07 -1.07
C THR A 20 6.84 12.16 -0.07
N VAL A 21 7.63 11.58 0.83
CA VAL A 21 7.14 10.69 1.89
C VAL A 21 7.14 11.41 3.23
N HIS A 22 5.98 11.47 3.88
CA HIS A 22 5.78 12.21 5.13
C HIS A 22 5.19 11.34 6.22
N ALA A 23 5.60 11.58 7.47
CA ALA A 23 4.91 11.02 8.63
C ALA A 23 3.58 11.74 8.86
N VAL A 24 2.54 10.99 9.23
CA VAL A 24 1.23 11.51 9.61
C VAL A 24 0.97 11.19 11.09
N PHE A 25 0.55 12.20 11.84
CA PHE A 25 0.21 12.12 13.25
C PHE A 25 -1.24 12.56 13.45
N GLY A 26 -1.86 12.12 14.55
CA GLY A 26 -3.17 12.62 14.96
C GLY A 26 -4.21 11.52 15.18
N LEU A 27 -5.46 11.95 15.26
CA LEU A 27 -6.62 11.09 15.41
C LEU A 27 -7.54 11.26 14.20
N HIS A 28 -8.55 10.40 14.10
CA HIS A 28 -9.52 10.48 13.02
C HIS A 28 -10.10 11.89 12.87
N ASN A 29 -10.02 12.47 11.66
CA ASN A 29 -10.39 13.84 11.28
C ASN A 29 -9.53 14.99 11.86
N ASP A 30 -8.44 14.70 12.55
CA ASP A 30 -7.51 15.71 13.08
C ASP A 30 -6.06 15.26 12.86
N TYR A 31 -5.62 15.34 11.61
CA TYR A 31 -4.27 14.93 11.19
C TYR A 31 -3.34 16.11 11.05
N VAL A 32 -2.08 15.86 11.42
CA VAL A 32 -0.95 16.74 11.17
C VAL A 32 0.08 15.97 10.36
N VAL A 33 0.46 16.56 9.23
CA VAL A 33 1.52 16.03 8.36
C VAL A 33 2.84 16.64 8.79
N SER A 34 3.84 15.80 9.03
CA SER A 34 5.18 16.26 9.39
C SER A 34 5.77 17.12 8.26
N PRO A 35 6.38 18.28 8.54
CA PRO A 35 7.15 19.00 7.53
C PRO A 35 8.44 18.28 7.15
N GLN A 36 8.90 17.32 7.97
CA GLN A 36 10.07 16.51 7.66
C GLN A 36 9.69 15.38 6.70
N THR A 37 10.46 15.27 5.62
CA THR A 37 10.32 14.20 4.62
C THR A 37 11.32 13.07 4.87
N LEU A 38 10.91 11.83 4.59
CA LEU A 38 11.82 10.68 4.47
C LEU A 38 12.55 10.64 3.12
N GLY A 39 12.20 11.53 2.19
CA GLY A 39 12.71 11.56 0.83
C GLY A 39 11.60 11.40 -0.20
N SER A 40 12.00 11.17 -1.46
CA SER A 40 11.09 10.88 -2.56
C SER A 40 11.07 9.39 -2.87
N ALA A 41 9.90 8.87 -3.20
CA ALA A 41 9.70 7.46 -3.51
C ALA A 41 8.76 7.27 -4.71
N ASP A 42 8.89 6.13 -5.38
CA ASP A 42 8.02 5.71 -6.48
C ASP A 42 6.83 4.89 -5.95
N ALA A 43 7.05 4.13 -4.87
CA ALA A 43 6.04 3.38 -4.13
C ALA A 43 6.43 3.25 -2.65
N VAL A 44 5.44 3.16 -1.77
CA VAL A 44 5.64 2.89 -0.34
C VAL A 44 4.65 1.90 0.23
N SER A 45 5.06 1.19 1.28
CA SER A 45 4.17 0.40 2.12
C SER A 45 4.72 0.34 3.54
N PHE A 46 3.92 0.68 4.54
CA PHE A 46 4.35 0.73 5.94
C PHE A 46 3.47 -0.12 6.85
N SER A 47 4.07 -0.61 7.94
CA SER A 47 3.42 -1.26 9.08
C SER A 47 3.93 -0.66 10.39
N ASP A 48 3.45 -1.15 11.52
CA ASP A 48 3.98 -0.72 12.83
C ASP A 48 5.40 -1.24 13.10
N SER A 49 5.82 -2.28 12.37
CA SER A 49 7.13 -2.90 12.52
C SER A 49 8.20 -2.29 11.61
N GLY A 50 7.81 -1.52 10.59
CA GLY A 50 8.74 -0.96 9.61
C GLY A 50 8.07 -0.53 8.31
N GLY A 51 8.82 -0.53 7.21
CA GLY A 51 8.27 -0.17 5.89
C GLY A 51 9.15 -0.54 4.72
N MET A 52 8.55 -0.57 3.53
CA MET A 52 9.21 -0.70 2.25
C MET A 52 9.10 0.61 1.48
N ILE A 53 10.22 1.05 0.90
CA ILE A 53 10.27 2.21 0.02
C ILE A 53 10.95 1.78 -1.28
N ALA A 54 10.30 2.03 -2.41
CA ALA A 54 10.93 1.97 -3.72
C ALA A 54 11.36 3.38 -4.12
N SER A 55 12.63 3.58 -4.45
CA SER A 55 13.13 4.84 -4.99
C SER A 55 14.39 4.61 -5.82
N LYS A 56 14.52 5.29 -6.96
CA LYS A 56 15.74 5.28 -7.78
C LYS A 56 16.23 3.86 -8.07
N ASP A 57 15.35 3.03 -8.64
CA ASP A 57 15.64 1.64 -9.03
C ASP A 57 15.97 0.69 -7.88
N ARG A 58 15.68 1.08 -6.63
CA ARG A 58 15.96 0.29 -5.43
C ARG A 58 14.74 0.13 -4.56
N ILE A 59 14.60 -1.05 -3.96
CA ILE A 59 13.62 -1.33 -2.91
C ILE A 59 14.38 -1.50 -1.60
N GLN A 60 14.04 -0.69 -0.61
CA GLN A 60 14.63 -0.74 0.73
C GLN A 60 13.58 -1.18 1.75
N LEU A 61 13.96 -2.09 2.65
CA LEU A 61 13.20 -2.47 3.83
C LEU A 61 13.78 -1.75 5.05
N PHE A 62 12.91 -1.09 5.81
CA PHE A 62 13.26 -0.36 7.03
C PHE A 62 12.66 -1.03 8.25
N GLY A 63 13.41 -1.07 9.35
CA GLY A 63 12.88 -1.42 10.66
C GLY A 63 12.11 -0.26 11.30
N SER A 64 11.49 -0.52 12.45
CA SER A 64 10.75 0.49 13.23
C SER A 64 11.63 1.64 13.74
N ASP A 65 12.94 1.41 13.86
CA ASP A 65 13.96 2.43 14.18
C ASP A 65 14.41 3.24 12.95
N SER A 66 13.74 3.04 11.80
CA SER A 66 14.03 3.71 10.52
C SER A 66 15.42 3.40 9.95
N LYS A 67 16.10 2.34 10.43
CA LYS A 67 17.31 1.84 9.79
C LYS A 67 16.96 0.90 8.65
N VAL A 68 17.75 0.96 7.58
CA VAL A 68 17.69 -0.01 6.48
C VAL A 68 18.09 -1.38 7.02
N VAL A 69 17.18 -2.34 6.89
CA VAL A 69 17.38 -3.77 7.20
C VAL A 69 17.86 -4.52 5.97
N ALA A 70 17.33 -4.18 4.80
CA ALA A 70 17.68 -4.80 3.53
C ALA A 70 17.49 -3.84 2.36
N GLU A 71 18.20 -4.09 1.26
CA GLU A 71 18.10 -3.35 0.01
C GLU A 71 18.14 -4.34 -1.17
N TYR A 72 17.46 -4.01 -2.25
CA TYR A 72 17.46 -4.76 -3.51
C TYR A 72 17.46 -3.80 -4.69
N ASP A 73 18.41 -3.97 -5.62
CA ASP A 73 18.45 -3.24 -6.89
C ASP A 73 17.38 -3.82 -7.83
N SER A 74 16.22 -3.17 -7.89
CA SER A 74 15.06 -3.65 -8.65
C SER A 74 15.09 -3.25 -10.12
N GLY A 75 15.64 -2.07 -10.47
CA GLY A 75 15.44 -1.51 -11.81
C GLY A 75 13.98 -1.27 -12.19
N GLU A 76 13.08 -1.32 -11.19
CA GLU A 76 11.63 -1.28 -11.40
C GLU A 76 11.12 0.14 -11.17
N ILE A 77 10.36 0.67 -12.14
CA ILE A 77 9.85 2.04 -12.10
C ILE A 77 8.57 2.13 -11.25
N ALA A 78 7.75 1.09 -11.25
CA ALA A 78 6.47 1.08 -10.56
C ALA A 78 6.20 -0.27 -9.87
N PRO A 79 7.03 -0.66 -8.89
CA PRO A 79 6.78 -1.88 -8.12
C PRO A 79 5.51 -1.70 -7.27
N LEU A 80 4.79 -2.79 -7.05
CA LEU A 80 3.73 -2.82 -6.04
C LEU A 80 4.34 -3.36 -4.76
N LEU A 81 4.25 -2.61 -3.66
CA LEU A 81 4.83 -2.98 -2.38
C LEU A 81 3.74 -3.34 -1.38
N ASN A 82 4.02 -4.29 -0.50
CA ASN A 82 3.17 -4.59 0.64
C ASN A 82 4.00 -5.07 1.84
N ILE A 83 3.63 -4.58 3.02
CA ILE A 83 4.06 -5.12 4.30
C ILE A 83 2.82 -5.18 5.20
N ASP A 84 2.56 -6.33 5.80
CA ASP A 84 1.35 -6.61 6.59
C ASP A 84 1.76 -7.06 8.00
N GLY A 85 1.78 -6.12 8.94
CA GLY A 85 2.19 -6.38 10.33
C GLY A 85 3.71 -6.39 10.53
N ASP A 86 4.35 -7.56 10.46
CA ASP A 86 5.78 -7.71 10.72
C ASP A 86 6.66 -7.53 9.46
N LEU A 87 7.99 -7.50 9.63
CA LEU A 87 8.92 -7.39 8.49
C LEU A 87 8.94 -8.65 7.61
N ALA A 88 8.55 -9.82 8.14
CA ALA A 88 8.56 -11.09 7.40
C ALA A 88 7.44 -11.16 6.34
N THR A 89 6.46 -10.26 6.39
CA THR A 89 5.44 -10.13 5.34
C THR A 89 5.80 -9.17 4.22
N ALA A 90 6.99 -8.55 4.27
CA ALA A 90 7.47 -7.65 3.23
C ALA A 90 7.58 -8.35 1.87
N ILE A 91 6.82 -7.86 0.90
CA ILE A 91 6.69 -8.43 -0.44
C ILE A 91 6.52 -7.31 -1.48
N ALA A 92 7.00 -7.57 -2.69
CA ALA A 92 6.76 -6.73 -3.85
C ALA A 92 6.45 -7.55 -5.10
N TRP A 93 5.63 -6.99 -5.99
CA TRP A 93 5.50 -7.43 -7.37
C TRP A 93 6.34 -6.50 -8.25
N LEU A 94 7.16 -7.09 -9.12
CA LEU A 94 8.03 -6.38 -10.08
C LEU A 94 7.50 -6.59 -11.50
N PRO A 95 6.66 -5.68 -12.04
CA PRO A 95 6.00 -5.86 -13.33
C PRO A 95 6.95 -6.12 -14.51
N SER A 96 8.09 -5.41 -14.57
CA SER A 96 9.04 -5.53 -15.69
C SER A 96 9.75 -6.88 -15.72
N GLN A 97 9.95 -7.48 -14.54
CA GLN A 97 10.60 -8.77 -14.38
C GLN A 97 9.61 -9.95 -14.32
N GLN A 98 8.31 -9.66 -14.17
CA GLN A 98 7.28 -10.66 -13.88
C GLN A 98 7.69 -11.55 -12.70
N ALA A 99 8.04 -10.93 -11.58
CA ALA A 99 8.60 -11.62 -10.43
C ALA A 99 8.06 -11.09 -9.10
N LEU A 100 8.04 -11.97 -8.10
CA LEU A 100 7.78 -11.62 -6.71
C LEU A 100 9.12 -11.46 -5.99
N LEU A 101 9.27 -10.38 -5.24
CA LEU A 101 10.39 -10.14 -4.35
C LEU A 101 9.86 -10.22 -2.91
N HIS A 102 10.39 -11.07 -2.05
CA HIS A 102 9.95 -11.14 -0.65
C HIS A 102 11.13 -11.22 0.32
N TRP A 103 10.91 -10.74 1.54
CA TRP A 103 11.90 -10.87 2.62
C TRP A 103 11.75 -12.22 3.33
N ASN A 104 12.81 -13.00 3.39
CA ASN A 104 12.79 -14.31 4.07
C ASN A 104 13.29 -14.28 5.52
N GLY A 105 13.53 -13.09 6.09
CA GLY A 105 14.17 -12.93 7.40
C GLY A 105 15.67 -12.64 7.36
N ALA A 106 16.33 -12.83 6.21
CA ALA A 106 17.77 -12.61 6.07
C ALA A 106 18.17 -11.87 4.78
N ALA A 107 17.48 -12.12 3.67
CA ALA A 107 17.70 -11.46 2.39
C ALA A 107 16.37 -11.30 1.63
N PHE A 108 16.36 -10.38 0.66
CA PHE A 108 15.32 -10.40 -0.36
C PHE A 108 15.53 -11.58 -1.31
N VAL A 109 14.46 -12.32 -1.56
CA VAL A 109 14.43 -13.47 -2.47
C VAL A 109 13.54 -13.13 -3.66
N LEU A 110 14.12 -13.18 -4.85
CA LEU A 110 13.42 -12.99 -6.11
C LEU A 110 12.93 -14.34 -6.65
N THR A 111 11.63 -14.44 -6.86
CA THR A 111 10.97 -15.62 -7.44
C THR A 111 10.28 -15.22 -8.74
N PRO A 112 10.83 -15.59 -9.91
CA PRO A 112 10.19 -15.36 -11.20
C PRO A 112 8.84 -16.07 -11.28
N PHE A 113 7.81 -15.37 -11.75
CA PHE A 113 6.50 -15.95 -11.98
C PHE A 113 6.55 -16.96 -13.14
N ARG A 114 6.01 -18.15 -12.90
CA ARG A 114 5.95 -19.25 -13.87
C ARG A 114 4.51 -19.43 -14.33
N GLY A 115 4.16 -18.68 -15.36
CA GLY A 115 2.83 -18.72 -15.96
C GLY A 115 2.73 -17.81 -17.17
N VAL A 116 1.50 -17.60 -17.63
CA VAL A 116 1.22 -16.57 -18.63
C VAL A 116 1.47 -15.20 -17.98
N PRO A 117 2.26 -14.30 -18.59
CA PRO A 117 2.56 -12.99 -18.03
C PRO A 117 1.30 -12.29 -17.51
N LEU A 118 1.38 -11.82 -16.27
CA LEU A 118 0.30 -11.14 -15.60
C LEU A 118 0.36 -9.66 -15.97
N SER A 119 -0.74 -9.14 -16.53
CA SER A 119 -0.94 -7.71 -16.75
C SER A 119 -1.84 -7.13 -15.66
N ASN A 120 -1.72 -5.82 -15.43
CA ASN A 120 -2.60 -5.04 -14.56
C ASN A 120 -2.77 -5.62 -13.14
N VAL A 121 -1.68 -6.09 -12.54
CA VAL A 121 -1.66 -6.37 -11.11
C VAL A 121 -1.88 -5.03 -10.38
N SER A 122 -2.82 -5.02 -9.45
CA SER A 122 -3.20 -3.83 -8.68
C SER A 122 -2.77 -3.90 -7.22
N SER A 123 -2.57 -5.11 -6.68
CA SER A 123 -2.00 -5.31 -5.35
C SER A 123 -1.31 -6.68 -5.24
N VAL A 124 -0.41 -6.77 -4.25
CA VAL A 124 0.31 -7.97 -3.84
C VAL A 124 0.26 -8.08 -2.33
N ARG A 125 0.16 -9.30 -1.80
CA ARG A 125 0.18 -9.56 -0.35
C ARG A 125 0.71 -10.96 -0.05
N LEU A 126 1.40 -11.13 1.07
CA LEU A 126 1.73 -12.44 1.60
C LEU A 126 0.51 -13.01 2.35
N THR A 127 0.01 -14.18 1.96
CA THR A 127 -1.15 -14.83 2.63
C THR A 127 -0.73 -15.95 3.59
N ALA A 128 0.43 -16.55 3.35
CA ALA A 128 1.11 -17.48 4.23
C ALA A 128 2.61 -17.43 3.90
N ALA A 129 3.46 -18.04 4.74
CA ALA A 129 4.92 -17.95 4.63
C ALA A 129 5.47 -18.19 3.20
N ASN A 130 4.84 -19.09 2.42
CA ASN A 130 5.31 -19.47 1.08
C ASN A 130 4.29 -19.17 -0.04
N THR A 131 3.25 -18.35 0.22
CA THR A 131 2.24 -18.02 -0.79
C THR A 131 1.94 -16.53 -0.83
N ALA A 132 1.98 -15.98 -2.03
CA ALA A 132 1.53 -14.64 -2.32
C ALA A 132 0.14 -14.66 -2.96
N ARG A 133 -0.61 -13.60 -2.73
CA ARG A 133 -1.84 -13.30 -3.45
C ARG A 133 -1.68 -12.01 -4.23
N LEU A 134 -2.09 -12.05 -5.49
CA LEU A 134 -2.10 -10.93 -6.42
C LEU A 134 -3.54 -10.64 -6.82
N LEU A 135 -3.92 -9.36 -6.87
CA LEU A 135 -5.19 -8.94 -7.48
C LEU A 135 -4.93 -8.38 -8.88
N LEU A 136 -5.60 -8.93 -9.87
CA LEU A 136 -5.41 -8.61 -11.29
C LEU A 136 -6.68 -8.00 -11.87
N VAL A 137 -6.53 -6.97 -12.68
CA VAL A 137 -7.64 -6.33 -13.41
C VAL A 137 -7.64 -6.78 -14.87
N GLU A 138 -8.65 -7.55 -15.26
CA GLU A 138 -8.83 -7.99 -16.64
C GLU A 138 -9.26 -6.84 -17.56
N SER A 139 -9.17 -7.02 -18.88
CA SER A 139 -9.53 -5.99 -19.87
C SER A 139 -11.00 -5.53 -19.78
N GLY A 140 -11.89 -6.37 -19.26
CA GLY A 140 -13.29 -6.03 -18.97
C GLY A 140 -13.53 -5.36 -17.60
N GLY A 141 -12.46 -5.08 -16.85
CA GLY A 141 -12.51 -4.51 -15.49
C GLY A 141 -12.78 -5.53 -14.39
N ALA A 142 -13.08 -6.79 -14.71
CA ALA A 142 -13.24 -7.85 -13.73
C ALA A 142 -11.94 -8.10 -12.95
N VAL A 143 -12.07 -8.42 -11.66
CA VAL A 143 -10.91 -8.68 -10.80
C VAL A 143 -10.74 -10.16 -10.50
N CYS A 144 -9.54 -10.66 -10.72
CA CYS A 144 -9.14 -12.02 -10.36
C CYS A 144 -8.14 -12.01 -9.21
N ALA A 145 -8.26 -12.95 -8.29
CA ALA A 145 -7.30 -13.25 -7.25
C ALA A 145 -6.43 -14.45 -7.68
N ALA A 146 -5.15 -14.19 -7.97
CA ALA A 146 -4.17 -15.24 -8.20
C ALA A 146 -3.43 -15.57 -6.91
N THR A 147 -3.28 -16.86 -6.61
CA THR A 147 -2.40 -17.34 -5.54
C THR A 147 -1.16 -17.94 -6.18
N VAL A 148 0.03 -17.50 -5.76
CA VAL A 148 1.32 -17.86 -6.34
C VAL A 148 2.23 -18.45 -5.28
N SER A 149 2.93 -19.53 -5.61
CA SER A 149 3.98 -20.10 -4.78
C SER A 149 5.21 -19.19 -4.76
N LEU A 150 5.69 -18.80 -3.58
CA LEU A 150 6.93 -18.03 -3.44
C LEU A 150 8.18 -18.88 -3.59
N GLU A 151 8.07 -20.21 -3.47
CA GLU A 151 9.19 -21.13 -3.65
C GLU A 151 9.46 -21.39 -5.14
N THR A 152 8.40 -21.62 -5.92
CA THR A 152 8.52 -22.06 -7.31
C THR A 152 8.13 -21.00 -8.33
N GLY A 153 7.34 -20.00 -7.93
CA GLY A 153 6.74 -19.02 -8.83
C GLY A 153 5.49 -19.52 -9.56
N ASP A 154 5.04 -20.74 -9.30
CA ASP A 154 3.90 -21.33 -10.00
C ASP A 154 2.57 -20.72 -9.53
N LEU A 155 1.63 -20.57 -10.47
CA LEU A 155 0.24 -20.23 -10.19
C LEU A 155 -0.48 -21.42 -9.54
N LEU A 156 -0.91 -21.26 -8.29
CA LEU A 156 -1.61 -22.30 -7.52
C LEU A 156 -3.12 -22.25 -7.71
N SER A 157 -3.69 -21.05 -7.84
CA SER A 157 -5.12 -20.86 -8.10
C SER A 157 -5.39 -19.51 -8.74
N LEU A 158 -6.48 -19.41 -9.50
CA LEU A 158 -7.00 -18.16 -10.04
C LEU A 158 -8.52 -18.13 -9.83
N ASN A 159 -9.00 -17.16 -9.04
CA ASN A 159 -10.40 -17.05 -8.68
C ASN A 159 -10.97 -15.69 -9.08
N LEU A 160 -12.07 -15.69 -9.83
CA LEU A 160 -12.80 -14.47 -10.14
C LEU A 160 -13.47 -13.92 -8.87
N LEU A 161 -13.29 -12.63 -8.60
CA LEU A 161 -13.95 -11.93 -7.49
C LEU A 161 -15.27 -11.32 -7.98
N GLY A 162 -16.37 -11.99 -7.68
CA GLY A 162 -17.70 -11.55 -8.10
C GLY A 162 -18.09 -10.20 -7.50
N GLY A 163 -18.57 -9.28 -8.34
CA GLY A 163 -19.01 -7.94 -7.91
C GLY A 163 -17.88 -6.93 -7.70
N VAL A 164 -16.63 -7.31 -8.01
CA VAL A 164 -15.45 -6.45 -7.87
C VAL A 164 -15.00 -6.00 -9.26
N ALA A 165 -14.85 -4.70 -9.44
CA ALA A 165 -14.42 -4.09 -10.69
C ALA A 165 -13.29 -3.09 -10.46
N GLY A 166 -12.39 -2.97 -11.43
CA GLY A 166 -11.28 -2.02 -11.41
C GLY A 166 -10.13 -2.42 -10.46
N PRO A 167 -9.12 -1.55 -10.30
CA PRO A 167 -8.02 -1.78 -9.37
C PRO A 167 -8.53 -2.02 -7.95
N ALA A 168 -7.97 -3.03 -7.29
CA ALA A 168 -8.39 -3.45 -5.96
C ALA A 168 -7.20 -3.76 -5.04
N VAL A 169 -7.43 -3.59 -3.73
CA VAL A 169 -6.45 -3.88 -2.68
C VAL A 169 -7.12 -4.58 -1.51
N GLU A 170 -6.39 -5.51 -0.88
CA GLU A 170 -6.81 -6.15 0.37
C GLU A 170 -6.09 -5.55 1.57
N GLN A 171 -6.84 -5.20 2.60
CA GLN A 171 -6.33 -4.79 3.90
C GLN A 171 -7.09 -5.57 4.97
N HIS A 172 -6.38 -6.37 5.78
CA HIS A 172 -7.00 -7.33 6.71
C HIS A 172 -8.01 -8.25 6.00
N SER A 173 -9.28 -8.18 6.40
CA SER A 173 -10.43 -8.89 5.86
C SER A 173 -11.32 -8.02 4.98
N PHE A 174 -10.81 -6.84 4.56
CA PHE A 174 -11.51 -5.91 3.69
C PHE A 174 -10.90 -5.94 2.30
N LEU A 175 -11.77 -5.92 1.30
CA LEU A 175 -11.43 -5.68 -0.09
C LEU A 175 -11.91 -4.28 -0.47
N LEU A 176 -11.00 -3.47 -0.99
CA LEU A 176 -11.29 -2.11 -1.44
C LEU A 176 -11.11 -2.03 -2.94
N PHE A 177 -12.05 -1.42 -3.62
CA PHE A 177 -12.02 -1.22 -5.06
C PHE A 177 -12.82 0.02 -5.46
N HIS A 178 -12.60 0.52 -6.67
CA HIS A 178 -13.34 1.67 -7.18
C HIS A 178 -14.25 1.25 -8.32
N ASP A 179 -15.51 1.65 -8.24
CA ASP A 179 -16.48 1.44 -9.31
C ASP A 179 -17.21 2.74 -9.68
N GLN A 180 -18.24 2.62 -10.51
CA GLN A 180 -19.05 3.75 -10.95
C GLN A 180 -19.82 4.47 -9.82
N HIS A 181 -20.00 3.85 -8.66
CA HIS A 181 -20.69 4.40 -7.49
C HIS A 181 -19.73 5.11 -6.54
N GLY A 182 -18.48 4.66 -6.47
CA GLY A 182 -17.42 5.31 -5.72
C GLY A 182 -16.36 4.32 -5.23
N LEU A 183 -15.77 4.63 -4.08
CA LEU A 183 -14.86 3.71 -3.40
C LEU A 183 -15.71 2.72 -2.60
N GLU A 184 -15.66 1.46 -3.01
CA GLU A 184 -16.38 0.36 -2.42
C GLU A 184 -15.48 -0.40 -1.43
N ILE A 185 -16.07 -0.78 -0.30
CA ILE A 185 -15.41 -1.53 0.75
C ILE A 185 -16.26 -2.77 1.06
N GLN A 186 -15.72 -3.93 0.75
CA GLN A 186 -16.34 -5.22 1.05
C GLN A 186 -15.68 -5.85 2.28
N ALA A 187 -16.44 -6.14 3.32
CA ALA A 187 -15.97 -6.95 4.45
C ALA A 187 -16.07 -8.44 4.16
N ALA A 188 -15.36 -9.28 4.93
CA ALA A 188 -15.35 -10.73 4.76
C ALA A 188 -16.72 -11.44 4.90
N ASN A 189 -17.70 -10.80 5.54
CA ASN A 189 -19.09 -11.31 5.59
C ASN A 189 -19.90 -10.94 4.34
N GLY A 190 -19.30 -10.28 3.35
CA GLY A 190 -19.92 -9.82 2.11
C GLY A 190 -20.65 -8.49 2.23
N SER A 191 -20.66 -7.83 3.40
CA SER A 191 -21.29 -6.51 3.53
C SER A 191 -20.49 -5.47 2.75
N MET A 192 -21.21 -4.61 2.02
CA MET A 192 -20.67 -3.51 1.23
C MET A 192 -20.89 -2.16 1.90
N GLN A 193 -19.88 -1.31 1.87
CA GLN A 193 -19.96 0.11 2.21
C GLN A 193 -19.40 0.94 1.06
N THR A 194 -20.22 1.84 0.51
CA THR A 194 -19.80 2.82 -0.50
C THR A 194 -19.39 4.13 0.16
N LEU A 195 -18.22 4.63 -0.20
CA LEU A 195 -17.77 5.98 0.12
C LEU A 195 -17.89 6.87 -1.12
N PRO A 196 -18.36 8.14 -0.98
CA PRO A 196 -18.67 9.01 -2.12
C PRO A 196 -17.42 9.64 -2.77
N VAL A 197 -16.40 8.83 -3.06
CA VAL A 197 -15.16 9.24 -3.74
C VAL A 197 -15.35 9.05 -5.24
N LYS A 198 -15.46 10.17 -5.96
CA LYS A 198 -15.74 10.17 -7.41
C LYS A 198 -14.51 10.08 -8.31
N ALA A 199 -13.32 10.17 -7.74
CA ALA A 199 -12.08 10.09 -8.50
C ALA A 199 -11.88 8.68 -9.07
N ALA A 200 -11.59 8.58 -10.37
CA ALA A 200 -11.42 7.30 -11.07
C ALA A 200 -9.98 6.77 -11.03
N ASP A 201 -9.01 7.61 -10.65
CA ASP A 201 -7.57 7.31 -10.64
C ASP A 201 -7.06 7.00 -9.23
N LEU A 202 -7.85 6.29 -8.42
CA LEU A 202 -7.49 5.97 -7.05
C LEU A 202 -6.23 5.09 -7.00
N ARG A 203 -5.32 5.47 -6.11
CA ARG A 203 -4.16 4.69 -5.71
C ARG A 203 -4.26 4.34 -4.25
N PHE A 204 -3.78 3.15 -3.91
CA PHE A 204 -3.80 2.62 -2.55
C PHE A 204 -2.40 2.29 -2.09
N GLU A 205 -2.00 2.83 -0.95
CA GLU A 205 -0.71 2.55 -0.30
C GLU A 205 -0.91 2.36 1.19
N ARG A 206 -0.14 1.47 1.80
CA ARG A 206 -0.32 1.18 3.23
C ARG A 206 0.42 2.21 4.08
N MET A 207 -0.29 2.85 5.00
CA MET A 207 0.28 3.85 5.93
C MET A 207 0.88 3.22 7.18
N SER A 208 0.21 2.19 7.70
CA SER A 208 0.59 1.38 8.86
C SER A 208 -0.26 0.11 8.89
N SER A 209 -0.21 -0.67 9.97
CA SER A 209 -0.95 -1.94 10.04
C SER A 209 -2.45 -1.74 9.86
N ASP A 210 -3.04 -0.69 10.43
CA ASP A 210 -4.49 -0.48 10.45
C ASP A 210 -4.94 0.71 9.58
N TRP A 211 -4.03 1.26 8.77
CA TRP A 211 -4.29 2.46 7.98
C TRP A 211 -3.88 2.30 6.52
N LEU A 212 -4.77 2.73 5.62
CA LEU A 212 -4.55 2.76 4.19
C LEU A 212 -4.68 4.19 3.68
N HIS A 213 -3.70 4.62 2.90
CA HIS A 213 -3.71 5.86 2.15
C HIS A 213 -4.41 5.63 0.82
N VAL A 214 -5.39 6.47 0.53
CA VAL A 214 -6.04 6.57 -0.78
C VAL A 214 -5.65 7.91 -1.36
N SER A 215 -5.16 7.95 -2.59
CA SER A 215 -4.83 9.21 -3.27
C SER A 215 -5.47 9.27 -4.66
N SER A 216 -5.73 10.48 -5.13
CA SER A 216 -6.16 10.76 -6.50
C SER A 216 -5.41 11.98 -7.02
N ALA A 217 -4.65 11.79 -8.09
CA ALA A 217 -3.94 12.88 -8.75
C ALA A 217 -4.91 13.83 -9.44
N SER A 218 -5.96 13.29 -10.08
CA SER A 218 -6.99 14.07 -10.79
C SER A 218 -7.83 14.93 -9.85
N ALA A 219 -8.10 14.46 -8.63
CA ALA A 219 -8.81 15.24 -7.62
C ALA A 219 -7.87 16.15 -6.79
N GLY A 220 -6.56 15.89 -6.82
CA GLY A 220 -5.59 16.58 -5.96
C GLY A 220 -5.89 16.35 -4.48
N ARG A 221 -6.31 15.13 -4.11
CA ARG A 221 -6.78 14.79 -2.78
C ARG A 221 -6.19 13.47 -2.29
N ASP A 222 -6.02 13.42 -0.98
CA ASP A 222 -5.48 12.31 -0.23
C ASP A 222 -6.41 12.01 0.94
N TRP A 223 -6.61 10.73 1.24
CA TRP A 223 -7.47 10.27 2.30
C TRP A 223 -6.80 9.15 3.10
N ALA A 224 -7.16 9.06 4.37
CA ALA A 224 -6.80 7.97 5.25
C ALA A 224 -8.05 7.16 5.59
N LEU A 225 -7.94 5.84 5.40
CA LEU A 225 -8.90 4.84 5.84
C LEU A 225 -8.34 4.13 7.07
N HIS A 226 -9.09 4.14 8.16
CA HIS A 226 -8.78 3.42 9.39
C HIS A 226 -9.62 2.16 9.49
N PHE A 227 -8.99 1.01 9.76
CA PHE A 227 -9.67 -0.26 9.96
C PHE A 227 -9.69 -0.62 11.44
N ASN A 228 -10.81 -0.35 12.12
CA ASN A 228 -10.99 -0.69 13.53
C ASN A 228 -11.87 -1.93 13.67
N GLY A 229 -11.29 -3.09 13.33
CA GLY A 229 -11.97 -4.38 13.37
C GLY A 229 -13.08 -4.50 12.32
N THR A 230 -14.31 -4.14 12.68
CA THR A 230 -15.49 -4.23 11.80
C THR A 230 -15.91 -2.91 11.17
N LYS A 231 -15.29 -1.80 11.57
CA LYS A 231 -15.61 -0.46 11.06
C LYS A 231 -14.48 0.07 10.21
N VAL A 232 -14.86 0.80 9.16
CA VAL A 232 -13.93 1.61 8.38
C VAL A 232 -14.29 3.09 8.54
N GLU A 233 -13.32 3.86 9.01
CA GLU A 233 -13.43 5.31 9.15
C GLU A 233 -12.66 5.99 8.03
N PHE A 234 -13.27 6.98 7.39
CA PHE A 234 -12.72 7.64 6.22
C PHE A 234 -12.56 9.14 6.46
N SER A 235 -11.39 9.67 6.16
CA SER A 235 -11.04 11.05 6.49
C SER A 235 -10.05 11.61 5.48
N GLU A 236 -10.22 12.88 5.13
CA GLU A 236 -9.31 13.58 4.22
C GLU A 236 -8.02 13.94 4.96
N LEU A 237 -6.88 13.75 4.29
CA LEU A 237 -5.58 14.16 4.79
C LEU A 237 -5.30 15.61 4.39
N PRO A 238 -4.57 16.38 5.21
CA PRO A 238 -3.98 17.64 4.76
C PRO A 238 -3.09 17.38 3.55
N GLY A 239 -3.03 18.35 2.62
CA GLY A 239 -2.07 18.31 1.53
C GLY A 239 -0.63 18.32 2.05
N ALA A 240 0.31 17.91 1.20
CA ALA A 240 1.74 17.98 1.50
C ALA A 240 2.11 19.39 1.97
N PRO A 241 2.88 19.54 3.08
CA PRO A 241 3.35 20.83 3.53
C PRO A 241 4.07 21.53 2.39
N SER A 242 3.62 22.73 2.01
CA SER A 242 4.33 23.52 1.02
C SER A 242 5.71 23.83 1.58
N VAL A 243 6.77 23.46 0.86
CA VAL A 243 8.11 23.95 1.14
C VAL A 243 8.07 25.45 0.89
N LEU A 244 7.76 26.24 1.92
CA LEU A 244 8.04 27.67 1.88
C LEU A 244 9.51 27.77 1.54
N GLU A 245 9.84 28.29 0.35
CA GLU A 245 11.21 28.59 -0.02
C GLU A 245 11.79 29.41 1.15
N ALA A 246 12.69 28.80 1.91
CA ALA A 246 13.38 29.50 2.97
C ALA A 246 14.08 30.68 2.28
N GLY A 247 13.59 31.88 2.56
CA GLY A 247 14.04 33.11 1.91
C GLY A 247 15.55 33.16 1.88
N LYS A 248 16.10 33.24 0.67
CA LYS A 248 17.50 33.57 0.43
C LYS A 248 17.82 34.97 0.95
#